data_AF-A0A660PVX2-F1
#
_entry.id   AF-A0A660PVX2-F1
#
_cell.length_a   1.000
_cell.length_b   1.000
_cell.length_c   1.000
_cell.angle_alpha   90.00
_cell.angle_beta   90.00
_cell.angle_gamma   90.00
#
_symmetry.space_group_name_H-M   'P 1'
#
loop_
_entity.id
_entity.type
_entity.pdbx_description
1 polymer ?
#
loop_
_entity_poly.entity_id
_entity_poly.type
_entity_poly.pdbx_seq_one_letter_code
_entity_poly.pdbx_strand_id
1 'polypeptide(L)'
;MPGKKTILLICSMVVITASASAKSSPVDLIKEYISALKAADWKTAGKFWHPDFIARSKSLGITFDNVPVKFDCASNLFLSIEAIKSGQANIDTITSAQYPEYTEIQLRLANASDTVYDYYCFVSFNGEMKIVPRYYIHSKDWNTVQTGFTTIHYNNDSLINEYALERTDKFISDICNLLRIPKSRVAQLEQNKIDYYLCTEEEMRLLTGYNAHGLTNFQFDAVITRHLPHQHELAHLLINYALENVPLYTLPVFQEGFAVSSGGRWGKTPEVLMQLAYIMINQGFVKIEDLLGWDDFYKKTGPPELTYPAGGIFNRFILYNYGIHIYKKLYLEFSGSEQKLKLLTVPKVKRQITEI
;
A
#
# COMPACT_ATOMS: atom_id res chain seq x y z
N MET A 1 0.59 -67.07 64.92
CA MET A 1 -0.39 -66.24 64.19
C MET A 1 0.26 -64.90 63.87
N PRO A 2 0.63 -64.63 62.60
CA PRO A 2 1.31 -63.39 62.23
C PRO A 2 0.29 -62.30 61.85
N GLY A 3 0.37 -61.14 62.50
CA GLY A 3 -0.46 -59.97 62.23
C GLY A 3 -0.03 -59.27 60.94
N LYS A 4 -0.98 -59.13 60.00
CA LYS A 4 -0.80 -58.37 58.76
C LYS A 4 -0.88 -56.87 59.06
N LYS A 5 0.21 -56.14 58.78
CA LYS A 5 0.21 -54.67 58.74
C LYS A 5 -0.24 -54.23 57.34
N THR A 6 -1.42 -53.61 57.26
CA THR A 6 -1.90 -52.96 56.04
C THR A 6 -1.24 -51.60 55.91
N ILE A 7 -0.35 -51.44 54.93
CA ILE A 7 0.22 -50.14 54.55
C ILE A 7 -0.76 -49.47 53.60
N LEU A 8 -1.38 -48.38 54.04
CA LEU A 8 -2.27 -47.55 53.23
C LEU A 8 -1.41 -46.59 52.40
N LEU A 9 -1.26 -46.87 51.11
CA LEU A 9 -0.57 -46.01 50.16
C LEU A 9 -1.52 -44.88 49.73
N ILE A 10 -1.32 -43.67 50.25
CA ILE A 10 -2.07 -42.47 49.83
C ILE A 10 -1.39 -41.94 48.56
N CYS A 11 -1.94 -42.27 47.39
CA CYS A 11 -1.59 -41.62 46.14
C CYS A 11 -2.19 -40.20 46.10
N SER A 12 -1.36 -39.21 46.42
CA SER A 12 -1.68 -37.80 46.16
C SER A 12 -1.70 -37.56 44.64
N MET A 13 -2.89 -37.53 44.05
CA MET A 13 -3.07 -36.99 42.69
C MET A 13 -2.75 -35.49 42.72
N VAL A 14 -1.58 -35.12 42.21
CA VAL A 14 -1.28 -33.75 41.82
C VAL A 14 -2.11 -33.47 40.57
N VAL A 15 -3.27 -32.84 40.76
CA VAL A 15 -4.03 -32.24 39.66
C VAL A 15 -3.24 -31.02 39.20
N ILE A 16 -2.41 -31.18 38.17
CA ILE A 16 -1.87 -30.04 37.41
C ILE A 16 -3.07 -29.43 36.70
N THR A 17 -3.70 -28.43 37.31
CA THR A 17 -4.61 -27.53 36.60
C THR A 17 -3.76 -26.78 35.59
N ALA A 18 -3.67 -27.29 34.37
CA ALA A 18 -3.25 -26.50 33.23
C ALA A 18 -4.23 -25.33 33.16
N SER A 19 -3.82 -24.16 33.66
CA SER A 19 -4.51 -22.91 33.41
C SER A 19 -4.50 -22.73 31.90
N ALA A 20 -5.58 -23.15 31.25
CA ALA A 20 -5.84 -22.77 29.87
C ALA A 20 -5.87 -21.25 29.88
N SER A 21 -4.76 -20.61 29.48
CA SER A 21 -4.75 -19.16 29.29
C SER A 21 -5.87 -18.89 28.30
N ALA A 22 -6.91 -18.18 28.74
CA ALA A 22 -8.01 -17.81 27.87
C ALA A 22 -7.40 -17.19 26.61
N LYS A 23 -7.65 -17.78 25.44
CA LYS A 23 -7.17 -17.22 24.18
C LYS A 23 -7.69 -15.79 24.10
N SER A 24 -6.79 -14.81 24.01
CA SER A 24 -7.17 -13.40 23.89
C SER A 24 -8.14 -13.23 22.72
N SER A 25 -9.23 -12.51 22.94
CA SER A 25 -10.20 -12.26 21.87
C SER A 25 -9.56 -11.37 20.78
N PRO A 26 -9.94 -11.48 19.50
CA PRO A 26 -9.45 -10.57 18.45
C PRO A 26 -9.67 -9.08 18.77
N VAL A 27 -10.73 -8.75 19.52
CA VAL A 27 -11.01 -7.39 19.99
C VAL A 27 -9.97 -6.92 21.02
N ASP A 28 -9.52 -7.79 21.92
CA ASP A 28 -8.47 -7.43 22.88
C ASP A 28 -7.11 -7.30 22.18
N LEU A 29 -6.81 -8.20 21.25
CA LEU A 29 -5.59 -8.17 20.46
C LEU A 29 -5.45 -6.90 19.61
N ILE A 30 -6.54 -6.43 18.97
CA ILE A 30 -6.46 -5.17 18.23
C ILE A 30 -6.26 -3.97 19.16
N LYS A 31 -6.82 -3.99 20.38
CA LYS A 31 -6.58 -2.93 21.37
C LYS A 31 -5.13 -2.91 21.82
N GLU A 32 -4.54 -4.07 22.06
CA GLU A 32 -3.11 -4.20 22.38
C GLU A 32 -2.22 -3.72 21.22
N TYR A 33 -2.58 -4.07 19.98
CA TYR A 33 -1.91 -3.58 18.78
C TYR A 33 -1.95 -2.05 18.69
N ILE A 34 -3.14 -1.45 18.83
CA ILE A 34 -3.31 0.01 18.86
C ILE A 34 -2.49 0.65 19.98
N SER A 35 -2.47 0.05 21.17
CA SER A 35 -1.64 0.53 22.29
C SER A 35 -0.14 0.47 21.96
N ALA A 36 0.33 -0.58 21.30
CA ALA A 36 1.73 -0.67 20.85
C ALA A 36 2.06 0.43 19.82
N LEU A 37 1.18 0.70 18.86
CA LEU A 37 1.35 1.81 17.91
C LEU A 37 1.39 3.18 18.61
N LYS A 38 0.50 3.41 19.58
CA LYS A 38 0.49 4.66 20.39
C LYS A 38 1.77 4.83 21.19
N ALA A 39 2.34 3.73 21.70
CA ALA A 39 3.59 3.74 22.45
C ALA A 39 4.84 3.81 21.55
N ALA A 40 4.68 3.80 20.22
CA ALA A 40 5.78 3.62 19.27
C ALA A 40 6.61 2.34 19.54
N ASP A 41 5.98 1.30 20.11
CA ASP A 41 6.60 -0.02 20.30
C ASP A 41 6.37 -0.89 19.06
N TRP A 42 7.14 -0.59 18.01
CA TRP A 42 7.06 -1.26 16.71
C TRP A 42 7.40 -2.74 16.77
N LYS A 43 8.25 -3.13 17.73
CA LYS A 43 8.61 -4.53 17.95
C LYS A 43 7.41 -5.32 18.45
N THR A 44 6.65 -4.76 19.40
CA THR A 44 5.42 -5.38 19.88
C THR A 44 4.30 -5.31 18.84
N ALA A 45 4.13 -4.18 18.15
CA ALA A 45 3.16 -4.05 17.06
C ALA A 45 3.36 -5.13 15.97
N GLY A 46 4.61 -5.40 15.59
CA GLY A 46 4.93 -6.46 14.62
C GLY A 46 4.55 -7.88 15.08
N LYS A 47 4.47 -8.17 16.38
CA LYS A 47 4.11 -9.52 16.86
C LYS A 47 2.65 -9.89 16.55
N PHE A 48 1.79 -8.89 16.35
CA PHE A 48 0.38 -9.10 16.01
C PHE A 48 0.20 -9.50 14.55
N TRP A 49 1.11 -9.12 13.66
CA TRP A 49 1.03 -9.45 12.25
C TRP A 49 1.60 -10.83 11.94
N HIS A 50 1.06 -11.47 10.91
CA HIS A 50 1.61 -12.73 10.42
C HIS A 50 3.05 -12.51 9.89
N PRO A 51 4.01 -13.37 10.27
CA PRO A 51 5.42 -13.17 9.94
C PRO A 51 5.68 -13.11 8.43
N ASP A 52 4.96 -13.90 7.64
CA ASP A 52 5.13 -13.93 6.18
C ASP A 52 4.77 -12.59 5.52
N PHE A 53 3.73 -11.90 6.01
CA PHE A 53 3.36 -10.57 5.49
C PHE A 53 4.35 -9.48 5.92
N ILE A 54 4.93 -9.62 7.12
CA ILE A 54 6.05 -8.74 7.52
C ILE A 54 7.25 -8.97 6.59
N ALA A 55 7.61 -10.22 6.30
CA ALA A 55 8.70 -10.53 5.39
C ALA A 55 8.41 -10.02 3.97
N ARG A 56 7.18 -10.22 3.48
CA ARG A 56 6.72 -9.74 2.17
C ARG A 56 6.84 -8.24 2.03
N SER A 57 6.38 -7.47 3.02
CA SER A 57 6.48 -6.00 3.04
C SER A 57 7.91 -5.46 2.88
N LYS A 58 8.92 -6.29 3.19
CA LYS A 58 10.35 -5.92 3.09
C LYS A 58 11.04 -6.48 1.85
N SER A 59 10.40 -7.38 1.11
CA SER A 59 11.06 -8.20 0.08
C SER A 59 11.64 -7.38 -1.08
N LEU A 60 10.99 -6.29 -1.46
CA LEU A 60 11.50 -5.39 -2.51
C LEU A 60 12.44 -4.30 -1.98
N GLY A 61 12.68 -4.23 -0.67
CA GLY A 61 13.59 -3.25 -0.06
C GLY A 61 13.11 -1.80 -0.12
N ILE A 62 11.84 -1.56 -0.45
CA ILE A 62 11.24 -0.21 -0.40
C ILE A 62 10.95 0.15 1.06
N THR A 63 11.45 1.28 1.53
CA THR A 63 11.21 1.83 2.86
C THR A 63 10.61 3.23 2.78
N PHE A 64 9.92 3.63 3.84
CA PHE A 64 9.34 4.96 3.94
C PHE A 64 9.91 5.76 5.11
N ASP A 65 10.24 7.04 4.87
CA ASP A 65 10.79 7.92 5.90
C ASP A 65 9.85 8.04 7.10
N ASN A 66 10.37 7.78 8.30
CA ASN A 66 9.61 7.83 9.56
C ASN A 66 8.42 6.85 9.61
N VAL A 67 8.45 5.77 8.82
CA VAL A 67 7.42 4.71 8.82
C VAL A 67 8.06 3.38 9.25
N PRO A 68 8.10 3.10 10.56
CA PRO A 68 8.77 1.91 11.09
C PRO A 68 7.98 0.61 10.86
N VAL A 69 6.69 0.69 10.54
CA VAL A 69 5.78 -0.43 10.29
C VAL A 69 5.15 -0.33 8.91
N LYS A 70 5.95 -0.56 7.86
CA LYS A 70 5.50 -0.48 6.46
C LYS A 70 4.22 -1.30 6.17
N PHE A 71 4.10 -2.50 6.75
CA PHE A 71 2.94 -3.38 6.57
C PHE A 71 1.60 -2.75 7.01
N ASP A 72 1.61 -1.61 7.72
CA ASP A 72 0.42 -0.87 8.13
C ASP A 72 0.43 0.60 7.66
N CYS A 73 1.39 1.01 6.83
CA CYS A 73 1.65 2.44 6.57
C CYS A 73 0.54 3.20 5.84
N ALA A 74 -0.37 2.49 5.19
CA ALA A 74 -1.49 3.07 4.44
C ALA A 74 -2.85 2.91 5.15
N SER A 75 -2.90 2.34 6.36
CA SER A 75 -4.15 2.24 7.11
C SER A 75 -4.54 3.59 7.71
N ASN A 76 -5.84 3.86 7.79
CA ASN A 76 -6.31 5.10 8.41
C ASN A 76 -5.87 5.21 9.87
N LEU A 77 -5.70 4.07 10.56
CA LEU A 77 -5.17 3.96 11.91
C LEU A 77 -3.75 4.48 12.01
N PHE A 78 -2.84 3.98 11.17
CA PHE A 78 -1.46 4.43 11.18
C PHE A 78 -1.38 5.90 10.81
N LEU A 79 -2.10 6.33 9.76
CA LEU A 79 -2.13 7.72 9.31
C LEU A 79 -2.70 8.69 10.36
N SER A 80 -3.61 8.22 11.21
CA SER A 80 -4.24 9.03 12.26
C SER A 80 -3.55 8.91 13.62
N ILE A 81 -2.45 8.14 13.74
CA ILE A 81 -1.92 7.76 15.07
C ILE A 81 -1.53 8.95 15.94
N GLU A 82 -0.94 10.00 15.35
CA GLU A 82 -0.55 11.22 16.07
C GLU A 82 -1.77 12.06 16.49
N ALA A 83 -2.81 12.11 15.66
CA ALA A 83 -4.07 12.74 16.04
C ALA A 83 -4.75 11.97 17.19
N ILE A 84 -4.64 10.65 17.20
CA ILE A 84 -5.16 9.82 18.30
C ILE A 84 -4.35 10.03 19.59
N LYS A 85 -3.00 10.07 19.50
CA LYS A 85 -2.13 10.32 20.67
C LYS A 85 -2.39 11.67 21.31
N SER A 86 -2.64 12.70 20.49
CA SER A 86 -2.93 14.07 20.95
C SER A 86 -4.38 14.28 21.37
N GLY A 87 -5.26 13.28 21.24
CA GLY A 87 -6.69 13.38 21.57
C GLY A 87 -7.52 14.17 20.54
N GLN A 88 -6.96 14.49 19.37
CA GLN A 88 -7.66 15.15 18.27
C GLN A 88 -8.54 14.18 17.46
N ALA A 89 -8.28 12.88 17.58
CA ALA A 89 -9.09 11.82 16.99
C ALA A 89 -9.39 10.73 18.02
N ASN A 90 -10.58 10.15 17.91
CA ASN A 90 -11.03 9.02 18.71
C ASN A 90 -11.03 7.74 17.89
N ILE A 91 -10.80 6.62 18.56
CA ILE A 91 -10.85 5.29 17.98
C ILE A 91 -11.81 4.40 18.76
N ASP A 92 -12.78 3.85 18.05
CA ASP A 92 -13.77 2.92 18.61
C ASP A 92 -13.76 1.61 17.82
N THR A 93 -13.87 0.48 18.53
CA THR A 93 -14.19 -0.81 17.88
C THR A 93 -15.69 -0.88 17.66
N ILE A 94 -16.13 -0.99 16.41
CA ILE A 94 -17.56 -0.94 16.08
C ILE A 94 -18.15 -2.34 16.00
N THR A 95 -17.51 -3.20 15.21
CA THR A 95 -18.03 -4.53 14.90
C THR A 95 -16.89 -5.56 14.91
N SER A 96 -17.27 -6.78 15.28
CA SER A 96 -16.44 -7.98 15.16
C SER A 96 -17.28 -9.02 14.45
N ALA A 97 -16.93 -9.34 13.22
CA ALA A 97 -17.57 -10.39 12.43
C ALA A 97 -16.72 -11.66 12.47
N GLN A 98 -17.30 -12.74 12.98
CA GLN A 98 -16.63 -14.06 13.01
C GLN A 98 -17.04 -14.86 11.77
N TYR A 99 -16.03 -15.33 11.04
CA TYR A 99 -16.17 -16.23 9.91
C TYR A 99 -15.47 -17.56 10.24
N PRO A 100 -15.72 -18.65 9.48
CA PRO A 100 -15.12 -19.95 9.79
C PRO A 100 -13.58 -19.94 9.87
N GLU A 101 -12.92 -19.10 9.08
CA GLU A 101 -11.46 -19.11 8.93
C GLU A 101 -10.76 -17.84 9.43
N TYR A 102 -11.52 -16.78 9.70
CA TYR A 102 -10.98 -15.50 10.12
C TYR A 102 -11.99 -14.69 10.94
N THR A 103 -11.50 -13.69 11.66
CA THR A 103 -12.32 -12.66 12.30
C THR A 103 -11.99 -11.31 11.69
N GLU A 104 -12.99 -10.55 11.24
CA GLU A 104 -12.83 -9.18 10.76
C GLU A 104 -13.24 -8.21 11.87
N ILE A 105 -12.36 -7.25 12.17
CA ILE A 105 -12.62 -6.17 13.11
C ILE A 105 -12.68 -4.86 12.35
N GLN A 106 -13.79 -4.13 12.51
CA GLN A 106 -13.95 -2.79 11.98
C GLN A 106 -13.66 -1.74 13.06
N LEU A 107 -12.78 -0.80 12.72
CA LEU A 107 -12.43 0.34 13.56
C LEU A 107 -13.09 1.61 13.01
N ARG A 108 -13.69 2.42 13.89
CA ARG A 108 -14.08 3.79 13.59
C ARG A 108 -12.96 4.72 14.01
N LEU A 109 -12.55 5.59 13.11
CA LEU A 109 -11.64 6.69 13.42
C LEU A 109 -12.37 7.99 13.14
N ALA A 110 -12.61 8.78 14.17
CA ALA A 110 -13.39 10.01 14.06
C ALA A 110 -12.61 11.20 14.63
N ASN A 111 -12.58 12.30 13.89
CA ASN A 111 -12.12 13.60 14.36
C ASN A 111 -13.26 14.63 14.23
N ALA A 112 -12.99 15.90 14.52
CA ALA A 112 -14.02 16.96 14.48
C ALA A 112 -14.64 17.20 13.09
N SER A 113 -13.95 16.84 12.02
CA SER A 113 -14.33 17.13 10.63
C SER A 113 -14.70 15.90 9.80
N ASP A 114 -14.28 14.70 10.22
CA ASP A 114 -14.35 13.51 9.38
C ASP A 114 -14.46 12.21 10.19
N THR A 115 -14.97 11.17 9.56
CA THR A 115 -15.01 9.81 10.09
C THR A 115 -14.62 8.82 9.00
N VAL A 116 -13.57 8.06 9.28
CA VAL A 116 -13.05 7.01 8.40
C VAL A 116 -13.07 5.65 9.10
N TYR A 117 -12.97 4.59 8.32
CA TYR A 117 -13.08 3.21 8.80
C TYR A 117 -11.87 2.41 8.34
N ASP A 118 -11.38 1.55 9.21
CA ASP A 118 -10.37 0.53 8.88
C ASP A 118 -10.90 -0.87 9.21
N TYR A 119 -10.33 -1.86 8.52
CA TYR A 119 -10.69 -3.26 8.65
C TYR A 119 -9.42 -4.09 8.89
N TYR A 120 -9.41 -4.86 9.96
CA TYR A 120 -8.32 -5.76 10.32
C TYR A 120 -8.83 -7.20 10.33
N CYS A 121 -8.17 -8.08 9.58
CA CYS A 121 -8.50 -9.50 9.51
C CYS A 121 -7.54 -10.31 10.37
N PHE A 122 -8.07 -11.16 11.24
CA PHE A 122 -7.32 -12.06 12.12
C PHE A 122 -7.51 -13.51 11.71
N VAL A 123 -6.42 -14.25 11.56
CA VAL A 123 -6.42 -15.71 11.29
C VAL A 123 -5.69 -16.45 12.39
N SER A 124 -5.98 -17.74 12.60
CA SER A 124 -5.20 -18.56 13.52
C SER A 124 -3.90 -19.06 12.86
N PHE A 125 -2.76 -18.84 13.53
CA PHE A 125 -1.45 -19.30 13.11
C PHE A 125 -0.68 -19.82 14.33
N ASN A 126 -0.30 -21.09 14.32
CA ASN A 126 0.39 -21.77 15.43
C ASN A 126 -0.31 -21.61 16.79
N GLY A 127 -1.64 -21.60 16.80
CA GLY A 127 -2.45 -21.47 18.01
C GLY A 127 -2.66 -20.02 18.49
N GLU A 128 -2.01 -19.04 17.87
CA GLU A 128 -2.19 -17.61 18.12
C GLU A 128 -3.06 -16.97 17.02
N MET A 129 -3.65 -15.81 17.28
CA MET A 129 -4.32 -15.03 16.23
C MET A 129 -3.35 -13.99 15.66
N LYS A 130 -3.29 -13.87 14.33
CA LYS A 130 -2.42 -12.93 13.62
C LYS A 130 -3.20 -12.08 12.63
N ILE A 131 -2.83 -10.80 12.54
CA ILE A 131 -3.31 -9.86 11.54
C ILE A 131 -2.75 -10.26 10.18
N VAL A 132 -3.62 -10.29 9.18
CA VAL A 132 -3.29 -10.48 7.77
C VAL A 132 -3.95 -9.40 6.92
N PRO A 133 -3.40 -9.07 5.74
CA PRO A 133 -4.02 -8.15 4.82
C PRO A 133 -5.39 -8.66 4.37
N ARG A 134 -6.34 -7.76 4.20
CA ARG A 134 -7.70 -8.11 3.75
C ARG A 134 -7.69 -8.81 2.40
N TYR A 135 -6.83 -8.38 1.48
CA TYR A 135 -6.72 -9.01 0.16
C TYR A 135 -6.35 -10.49 0.26
N TYR A 136 -5.55 -10.91 1.26
CA TYR A 136 -5.14 -12.30 1.41
C TYR A 136 -6.34 -13.20 1.72
N ILE A 137 -7.23 -12.77 2.62
CA ILE A 137 -8.43 -13.54 2.99
C ILE A 137 -9.27 -13.89 1.76
N HIS A 138 -9.43 -12.93 0.85
CA HIS A 138 -10.31 -13.08 -0.30
C HIS A 138 -9.60 -13.60 -1.57
N SER A 139 -8.28 -13.82 -1.52
CA SER A 139 -7.48 -14.30 -2.66
C SER A 139 -6.59 -15.51 -2.40
N LYS A 140 -6.53 -16.02 -1.16
CA LYS A 140 -5.65 -17.14 -0.77
C LYS A 140 -5.85 -18.42 -1.59
N ASP A 141 -7.05 -18.64 -2.14
CA ASP A 141 -7.41 -19.82 -2.93
C ASP A 141 -7.44 -19.54 -4.44
N TRP A 142 -6.92 -18.39 -4.88
CA TRP A 142 -6.88 -18.03 -6.30
C TRP A 142 -5.79 -18.78 -7.05
N ASN A 143 -5.98 -18.94 -8.36
CA ASN A 143 -4.95 -19.47 -9.25
C ASN A 143 -3.77 -18.50 -9.30
N THR A 144 -2.59 -19.04 -9.60
CA THR A 144 -1.38 -18.24 -9.76
C THR A 144 -0.65 -18.54 -11.04
N VAL A 145 -0.09 -17.51 -11.67
CA VAL A 145 0.88 -17.62 -12.76
C VAL A 145 2.05 -16.68 -12.48
N GLN A 146 3.26 -17.11 -12.80
CA GLN A 146 4.46 -16.29 -12.63
C GLN A 146 5.01 -15.85 -13.97
N THR A 147 5.51 -14.62 -14.02
CA THR A 147 6.26 -14.05 -15.13
C THR A 147 7.71 -13.80 -14.70
N GLY A 148 8.52 -13.11 -15.51
CA GLY A 148 9.86 -12.66 -15.12
C GLY A 148 9.83 -11.82 -13.85
N PHE A 149 8.89 -10.86 -13.75
CA PHE A 149 8.85 -9.87 -12.67
C PHE A 149 7.64 -9.97 -11.73
N THR A 150 6.63 -10.78 -12.03
CA THR A 150 5.35 -10.77 -11.30
C THR A 150 4.86 -12.15 -10.88
N THR A 151 4.16 -12.21 -9.76
CA THR A 151 3.29 -13.33 -9.38
C THR A 151 1.85 -12.81 -9.49
N ILE A 152 1.09 -13.36 -10.42
CA ILE A 152 -0.28 -12.91 -10.70
C ILE A 152 -1.25 -13.91 -10.09
N HIS A 153 -2.05 -13.43 -9.14
CA HIS A 153 -3.17 -14.11 -8.51
C HIS A 153 -4.45 -13.75 -9.25
N TYR A 154 -5.24 -14.74 -9.66
CA TYR A 154 -6.47 -14.52 -10.40
C TYR A 154 -7.47 -15.66 -10.15
N ASN A 155 -8.77 -15.37 -10.25
CA ASN A 155 -9.84 -16.35 -10.12
C ASN A 155 -10.76 -16.43 -11.35
N ASN A 156 -10.46 -15.64 -12.39
CA ASN A 156 -11.20 -15.60 -13.64
C ASN A 156 -10.23 -15.65 -14.83
N ASP A 157 -10.24 -16.78 -15.54
CA ASP A 157 -9.39 -17.03 -16.70
C ASP A 157 -9.62 -16.01 -17.84
N SER A 158 -10.79 -15.36 -17.91
CA SER A 158 -11.06 -14.35 -18.95
C SER A 158 -10.27 -13.06 -18.77
N LEU A 159 -9.68 -12.83 -17.59
CA LEU A 159 -8.92 -11.62 -17.29
C LEU A 159 -7.45 -11.73 -17.73
N ILE A 160 -6.97 -12.95 -18.03
CA ILE A 160 -5.57 -13.23 -18.27
C ILE A 160 -5.34 -13.81 -19.66
N ASN A 161 -4.26 -13.38 -20.30
CA ASN A 161 -3.81 -13.93 -21.58
C ASN A 161 -2.31 -13.72 -21.73
N GLU A 162 -1.67 -14.55 -22.56
CA GLU A 162 -0.21 -14.56 -22.75
C GLU A 162 0.32 -13.19 -23.20
N TYR A 163 -0.37 -12.53 -24.13
CA TYR A 163 0.02 -11.19 -24.58
C TYR A 163 0.04 -10.18 -23.43
N ALA A 164 -0.97 -10.16 -22.55
CA ALA A 164 -0.99 -9.27 -21.39
C ALA A 164 0.15 -9.55 -20.40
N LEU A 165 0.53 -10.82 -20.22
CA LEU A 165 1.66 -11.23 -19.38
C LEU A 165 2.99 -10.69 -19.93
N GLU A 166 3.25 -10.92 -21.22
CA GLU A 166 4.44 -10.41 -21.90
C GLU A 166 4.52 -8.88 -21.87
N ARG A 167 3.39 -8.21 -22.09
CA ARG A 167 3.30 -6.74 -22.02
C ARG A 167 3.55 -6.20 -20.62
N THR A 168 3.21 -6.95 -19.58
CA THR A 168 3.49 -6.61 -18.18
C THR A 168 5.00 -6.63 -17.93
N ASP A 169 5.66 -7.74 -18.27
CA ASP A 169 7.13 -7.86 -18.10
C ASP A 169 7.88 -6.85 -18.95
N LYS A 170 7.46 -6.65 -20.20
CA LYS A 170 8.06 -5.64 -21.08
C LYS A 170 7.97 -4.25 -20.46
N PHE A 171 6.81 -3.88 -19.92
CA PHE A 171 6.64 -2.59 -19.27
C PHE A 171 7.57 -2.43 -18.06
N ILE A 172 7.64 -3.44 -17.19
CA ILE A 172 8.51 -3.41 -16.00
C ILE A 172 9.98 -3.25 -16.43
N SER A 173 10.44 -4.01 -17.43
CA SER A 173 11.78 -3.88 -17.99
C SER A 173 12.06 -2.49 -18.56
N ASP A 174 11.13 -1.95 -19.36
CA ASP A 174 11.26 -0.62 -19.96
C ASP A 174 11.34 0.48 -18.88
N ILE A 175 10.54 0.38 -17.81
CA ILE A 175 10.59 1.32 -16.68
C ILE A 175 11.86 1.14 -15.85
N CYS A 176 12.35 -0.09 -15.62
CA CYS A 176 13.63 -0.33 -14.96
C CYS A 176 14.77 0.37 -15.71
N ASN A 177 14.76 0.29 -17.04
CA ASN A 177 15.73 0.97 -17.90
C ASN A 177 15.59 2.50 -17.83
N LEU A 178 14.36 3.02 -17.95
CA LEU A 178 14.06 4.45 -17.86
C LEU A 178 14.54 5.05 -16.53
N LEU A 179 14.23 4.36 -15.42
CA LEU A 179 14.60 4.75 -14.07
C LEU A 179 16.07 4.42 -13.73
N ARG A 180 16.82 3.82 -14.66
CA ARG A 180 18.22 3.38 -14.48
C ARG A 180 18.40 2.54 -13.20
N ILE A 181 17.48 1.60 -12.97
CA ILE A 181 17.57 0.67 -11.84
C ILE A 181 18.79 -0.24 -12.05
N PRO A 182 19.71 -0.36 -11.06
CA PRO A 182 20.88 -1.22 -11.19
C PRO A 182 20.51 -2.68 -11.48
N LYS A 183 21.33 -3.39 -12.27
CA LYS A 183 21.09 -4.81 -12.62
C LYS A 183 20.90 -5.72 -11.40
N SER A 184 21.62 -5.46 -10.31
CA SER A 184 21.47 -6.21 -9.05
C SER A 184 20.08 -6.03 -8.43
N ARG A 185 19.51 -4.83 -8.51
CA ARG A 185 18.13 -4.55 -8.09
C ARG A 185 17.14 -5.19 -9.06
N VAL A 186 17.35 -5.11 -10.37
CA VAL A 186 16.51 -5.84 -11.33
C VAL A 186 16.47 -7.34 -11.03
N ALA A 187 17.62 -7.97 -10.75
CA ALA A 187 17.67 -9.38 -10.34
C ALA A 187 16.93 -9.65 -9.02
N GLN A 188 17.02 -8.74 -8.04
CA GLN A 188 16.23 -8.82 -6.81
C GLN A 188 14.71 -8.76 -7.11
N LEU A 189 14.29 -7.92 -8.05
CA LEU A 189 12.90 -7.83 -8.49
C LEU A 189 12.43 -9.11 -9.18
N GLU A 190 13.25 -9.72 -10.05
CA GLU A 190 12.95 -11.01 -10.70
C GLU A 190 12.78 -12.15 -9.69
N GLN A 191 13.61 -12.15 -8.64
CA GLN A 191 13.57 -13.13 -7.56
C GLN A 191 12.35 -12.97 -6.66
N ASN A 192 12.09 -11.74 -6.18
CA ASN A 192 11.06 -11.50 -5.18
C ASN A 192 9.67 -11.30 -5.80
N LYS A 193 9.62 -10.80 -7.04
CA LYS A 193 8.43 -10.52 -7.84
C LYS A 193 7.44 -9.53 -7.20
N ILE A 194 6.74 -8.78 -8.03
CA ILE A 194 5.60 -7.95 -7.62
C ILE A 194 4.36 -8.84 -7.56
N ASP A 195 3.60 -8.82 -6.46
CA ASP A 195 2.30 -9.48 -6.43
C ASP A 195 1.27 -8.66 -7.21
N TYR A 196 0.52 -9.36 -8.05
CA TYR A 196 -0.59 -8.83 -8.82
C TYR A 196 -1.86 -9.55 -8.43
N TYR A 197 -2.89 -8.84 -7.99
CA TYR A 197 -4.21 -9.41 -7.71
C TYR A 197 -5.17 -8.93 -8.78
N LEU A 198 -5.41 -9.79 -9.76
CA LEU A 198 -6.27 -9.51 -10.91
C LEU A 198 -7.70 -9.94 -10.62
N CYS A 199 -8.58 -8.96 -10.49
CA CYS A 199 -9.89 -9.12 -9.88
C CYS A 199 -11.03 -8.53 -10.70
N THR A 200 -12.27 -8.92 -10.41
CA THR A 200 -13.47 -8.28 -10.91
C THR A 200 -13.78 -6.98 -10.15
N GLU A 201 -14.81 -6.23 -10.58
CA GLU A 201 -15.25 -5.03 -9.85
C GLU A 201 -15.73 -5.34 -8.42
N GLU A 202 -16.46 -6.44 -8.26
CA GLU A 202 -16.98 -6.88 -6.97
C GLU A 202 -15.83 -7.24 -6.01
N GLU A 203 -14.88 -8.01 -6.52
CA GLU A 203 -13.69 -8.42 -5.76
C GLU A 203 -12.79 -7.25 -5.40
N MET A 204 -12.63 -6.24 -6.26
CA MET A 204 -11.82 -5.05 -5.95
C MET A 204 -12.26 -4.43 -4.62
N ARG A 205 -13.57 -4.30 -4.40
CA ARG A 205 -14.12 -3.75 -3.16
C ARG A 205 -13.90 -4.68 -1.97
N LEU A 206 -13.94 -5.99 -2.16
CA LEU A 206 -13.64 -6.96 -1.10
C LEU A 206 -12.15 -6.91 -0.71
N LEU A 207 -11.25 -6.91 -1.69
CA LEU A 207 -9.80 -6.91 -1.48
C LEU A 207 -9.31 -5.60 -0.85
N THR A 208 -9.83 -4.46 -1.28
CA THR A 208 -9.28 -3.13 -0.93
C THR A 208 -10.17 -2.29 -0.04
N GLY A 209 -11.49 -2.53 -0.03
CA GLY A 209 -12.49 -1.64 0.58
C GLY A 209 -12.96 -0.50 -0.32
N TYR A 210 -12.35 -0.31 -1.50
CA TYR A 210 -12.64 0.79 -2.42
C TYR A 210 -13.21 0.27 -3.75
N ASN A 211 -14.05 1.08 -4.41
CA ASN A 211 -14.41 0.84 -5.80
C ASN A 211 -13.45 1.63 -6.71
N ALA A 212 -12.44 0.95 -7.26
CA ALA A 212 -11.40 1.54 -8.11
C ALA A 212 -11.08 0.63 -9.32
N HIS A 213 -10.31 1.15 -10.28
CA HIS A 213 -9.80 0.35 -11.41
C HIS A 213 -8.50 -0.39 -11.07
N GLY A 214 -7.69 0.21 -10.20
CA GLY A 214 -6.39 -0.26 -9.78
C GLY A 214 -5.99 0.45 -8.49
N LEU A 215 -5.16 -0.20 -7.70
CA LEU A 215 -4.53 0.37 -6.52
C LEU A 215 -3.16 -0.25 -6.32
N THR A 216 -2.16 0.60 -6.14
CA THR A 216 -0.84 0.19 -5.64
C THR A 216 -0.90 0.03 -4.13
N ASN A 217 -0.71 -1.18 -3.63
CA ASN A 217 -0.62 -1.46 -2.21
C ASN A 217 0.84 -1.30 -1.76
N PHE A 218 1.18 -0.11 -1.25
CA PHE A 218 2.52 0.19 -0.76
C PHE A 218 2.94 -0.56 0.50
N GLN A 219 1.99 -1.11 1.27
CA GLN A 219 2.29 -1.86 2.49
C GLN A 219 2.99 -3.18 2.15
N PHE A 220 2.64 -3.79 1.02
CA PHE A 220 3.13 -5.12 0.62
C PHE A 220 3.75 -5.15 -0.79
N ASP A 221 4.00 -3.99 -1.38
CA ASP A 221 4.57 -3.84 -2.72
C ASP A 221 3.79 -4.61 -3.80
N ALA A 222 2.46 -4.51 -3.76
CA ALA A 222 1.55 -5.25 -4.64
C ALA A 222 0.70 -4.30 -5.50
N VAL A 223 0.14 -4.83 -6.58
CA VAL A 223 -0.86 -4.16 -7.41
C VAL A 223 -2.17 -4.96 -7.35
N ILE A 224 -3.26 -4.31 -6.97
CA ILE A 224 -4.61 -4.90 -6.98
C ILE A 224 -5.39 -4.19 -8.08
N THR A 225 -5.92 -4.91 -9.07
CA THR A 225 -6.49 -4.26 -10.25
C THR A 225 -7.48 -5.13 -11.02
N ARG A 226 -8.28 -4.47 -11.86
CA ARG A 226 -9.27 -5.08 -12.76
C ARG A 226 -8.73 -5.39 -14.15
N HIS A 227 -7.50 -5.00 -14.46
CA HIS A 227 -6.94 -5.08 -15.81
C HIS A 227 -5.46 -5.49 -15.78
N LEU A 228 -5.02 -6.23 -16.80
CA LEU A 228 -3.62 -6.63 -16.97
C LEU A 228 -3.15 -6.25 -18.39
N PRO A 229 -2.01 -5.54 -18.55
CA PRO A 229 -1.27 -4.83 -17.51
C PRO A 229 -2.01 -3.57 -17.02
N HIS A 230 -1.93 -3.27 -15.73
CA HIS A 230 -2.24 -1.95 -15.16
C HIS A 230 -0.97 -1.14 -14.96
N GLN A 231 -0.45 -0.59 -16.07
CA GLN A 231 0.83 0.09 -16.16
C GLN A 231 0.93 1.34 -15.25
N HIS A 232 -0.18 2.03 -15.02
CA HIS A 232 -0.23 3.21 -14.15
C HIS A 232 0.16 2.88 -12.70
N GLU A 233 -0.52 1.90 -12.08
CA GLU A 233 -0.16 1.40 -10.74
C GLU A 233 1.27 0.84 -10.69
N LEU A 234 1.71 0.10 -11.71
CA LEU A 234 3.09 -0.39 -11.76
C LEU A 234 4.10 0.77 -11.75
N ALA A 235 3.80 1.89 -12.41
CA ALA A 235 4.68 3.05 -12.38
C ALA A 235 4.84 3.62 -10.96
N HIS A 236 3.75 3.74 -10.19
CA HIS A 236 3.80 4.17 -8.78
C HIS A 236 4.73 3.28 -7.94
N LEU A 237 4.63 1.97 -8.11
CA LEU A 237 5.49 1.04 -7.37
C LEU A 237 6.96 1.11 -7.83
N LEU A 238 7.20 1.16 -9.13
CA LEU A 238 8.55 1.10 -9.70
C LEU A 238 9.37 2.36 -9.43
N ILE A 239 8.75 3.55 -9.34
CA ILE A 239 9.49 4.75 -8.91
C ILE A 239 9.95 4.63 -7.46
N ASN A 240 9.10 4.12 -6.56
CA ASN A 240 9.48 3.87 -5.17
C ASN A 240 10.58 2.79 -5.10
N TYR A 241 10.48 1.74 -5.91
CA TYR A 241 11.53 0.72 -6.04
C TYR A 241 12.87 1.29 -6.48
N ALA A 242 12.85 2.26 -7.41
CA ALA A 242 14.03 2.91 -7.95
C ALA A 242 14.65 3.97 -7.04
N LEU A 243 13.92 4.43 -6.02
CA LEU A 243 14.35 5.40 -5.02
C LEU A 243 14.72 4.74 -3.68
N GLU A 244 14.24 3.52 -3.44
CA GLU A 244 14.47 2.68 -2.25
C GLU A 244 13.87 3.25 -0.97
N ASN A 245 14.34 4.42 -0.53
CA ASN A 245 13.82 5.13 0.63
C ASN A 245 13.15 6.43 0.20
N VAL A 246 11.83 6.52 0.41
CA VAL A 246 11.02 7.67 0.00
C VAL A 246 10.13 8.16 1.15
N PRO A 247 9.79 9.45 1.21
CA PRO A 247 8.70 9.86 2.09
C PRO A 247 7.37 9.19 1.70
N LEU A 248 6.47 9.02 2.66
CA LEU A 248 5.18 8.34 2.45
C LEU A 248 4.28 9.04 1.41
N TYR A 249 4.38 10.36 1.31
CA TYR A 249 3.61 11.15 0.35
C TYR A 249 4.52 11.84 -0.65
N THR A 250 4.01 11.98 -1.87
CA THR A 250 4.60 12.79 -2.92
C THR A 250 3.57 13.81 -3.39
N LEU A 251 4.02 14.99 -3.79
CA LEU A 251 3.13 16.01 -4.33
C LEU A 251 2.36 15.43 -5.54
N PRO A 252 1.02 15.56 -5.61
CA PRO A 252 0.20 14.81 -6.56
C PRO A 252 0.61 15.00 -8.02
N VAL A 253 1.06 16.20 -8.41
CA VAL A 253 1.54 16.46 -9.77
C VAL A 253 2.74 15.57 -10.14
N PHE A 254 3.63 15.25 -9.21
CA PHE A 254 4.76 14.35 -9.47
C PHE A 254 4.32 12.88 -9.38
N GLN A 255 3.53 12.51 -8.37
CA GLN A 255 3.06 11.14 -8.19
C GLN A 255 2.20 10.67 -9.37
N GLU A 256 1.07 11.33 -9.59
CA GLU A 256 0.13 10.98 -10.66
C GLU A 256 0.67 11.33 -12.04
N GLY A 257 1.40 12.44 -12.14
CA GLY A 257 2.04 12.83 -13.39
C GLY A 257 3.10 11.83 -13.84
N PHE A 258 3.91 11.27 -12.93
CA PHE A 258 4.84 10.19 -13.28
C PHE A 258 4.08 8.99 -13.86
N ALA A 259 3.07 8.51 -13.13
CA ALA A 259 2.31 7.33 -13.51
C ALA A 259 1.58 7.50 -14.84
N VAL A 260 1.05 8.69 -15.11
CA VAL A 260 0.45 9.03 -16.42
C VAL A 260 1.49 9.10 -17.52
N SER A 261 2.61 9.78 -17.28
CA SER A 261 3.66 9.98 -18.28
C SER A 261 4.30 8.67 -18.74
N SER A 262 4.34 7.69 -17.84
CA SER A 262 5.02 6.41 -18.05
C SER A 262 4.05 5.28 -18.36
N GLY A 263 2.95 5.17 -17.61
CA GLY A 263 2.00 4.05 -17.67
C GLY A 263 0.61 4.39 -18.19
N GLY A 264 0.33 5.65 -18.54
CA GLY A 264 -0.97 6.05 -19.07
C GLY A 264 -2.06 6.10 -18.01
N ARG A 265 -3.33 5.95 -18.43
CA ARG A 265 -4.52 5.97 -17.55
C ARG A 265 -5.77 5.46 -18.27
N TRP A 266 -6.59 4.66 -17.59
CA TRP A 266 -7.91 4.20 -18.08
C TRP A 266 -7.87 3.62 -19.51
N GLY A 267 -6.92 2.72 -19.75
CA GLY A 267 -6.71 2.09 -21.04
C GLY A 267 -6.12 3.00 -22.13
N LYS A 268 -5.84 4.27 -21.84
CA LYS A 268 -5.16 5.20 -22.76
C LYS A 268 -3.66 5.15 -22.52
N THR A 269 -2.91 5.03 -23.61
CA THR A 269 -1.45 5.08 -23.56
C THR A 269 -0.97 6.48 -23.18
N PRO A 270 0.28 6.62 -22.69
CA PRO A 270 0.87 7.92 -22.43
C PRO A 270 0.76 8.89 -23.61
N GLU A 271 0.98 8.43 -24.84
CA GLU A 271 0.96 9.26 -26.06
C GLU A 271 -0.39 9.94 -26.26
N VAL A 272 -1.48 9.19 -26.08
CA VAL A 272 -2.84 9.73 -26.19
C VAL A 272 -3.08 10.77 -25.11
N LEU A 273 -2.64 10.52 -23.88
CA LEU A 273 -2.80 11.46 -22.79
C LEU A 273 -1.95 12.73 -22.97
N MET A 274 -0.75 12.63 -23.57
CA MET A 274 0.06 13.81 -23.90
C MET A 274 -0.63 14.69 -24.94
N GLN A 275 -1.28 14.10 -25.95
CA GLN A 275 -2.04 14.85 -26.94
C GLN A 275 -3.23 15.59 -26.30
N LEU A 276 -3.98 14.90 -25.43
CA LEU A 276 -5.08 15.51 -24.67
C LEU A 276 -4.58 16.65 -23.78
N ALA A 277 -3.49 16.42 -23.05
CA ALA A 277 -2.87 17.43 -22.19
C ALA A 277 -2.44 18.68 -22.98
N TYR A 278 -1.80 18.48 -24.14
CA TYR A 278 -1.40 19.58 -25.02
C TYR A 278 -2.60 20.44 -25.44
N ILE A 279 -3.70 19.81 -25.85
CA ILE A 279 -4.93 20.52 -26.22
C ILE A 279 -5.49 21.27 -25.00
N MET A 280 -5.56 20.62 -23.83
CA MET A 280 -6.09 21.22 -22.60
C MET A 280 -5.31 22.49 -22.20
N ILE A 281 -3.98 22.41 -22.24
CA ILE A 281 -3.11 23.54 -21.87
C ILE A 281 -3.19 24.65 -22.92
N ASN A 282 -3.11 24.31 -24.21
CA ASN A 282 -3.08 25.29 -25.28
C ASN A 282 -4.42 26.05 -25.43
N GLN A 283 -5.54 25.41 -25.09
CA GLN A 283 -6.85 26.05 -25.05
C GLN A 283 -7.15 26.75 -23.71
N GLY A 284 -6.22 26.70 -22.74
CA GLY A 284 -6.36 27.36 -21.44
C GLY A 284 -7.35 26.69 -20.49
N PHE A 285 -7.73 25.43 -20.72
CA PHE A 285 -8.58 24.66 -19.80
C PHE A 285 -7.84 24.32 -18.50
N VAL A 286 -6.52 24.16 -18.57
CA VAL A 286 -5.65 23.86 -17.41
C VAL A 286 -4.36 24.67 -17.55
N LYS A 287 -3.87 25.26 -16.45
CA LYS A 287 -2.52 25.81 -16.38
C LYS A 287 -1.65 24.91 -15.52
N ILE A 288 -0.38 24.73 -15.91
CA ILE A 288 0.56 23.90 -15.14
C ILE A 288 0.73 24.42 -13.72
N GLU A 289 0.69 25.74 -13.54
CA GLU A 289 0.75 26.40 -12.24
C GLU A 289 -0.32 25.90 -11.26
N ASP A 290 -1.51 25.61 -11.76
CA ASP A 290 -2.65 25.18 -10.95
C ASP A 290 -2.47 23.74 -10.44
N LEU A 291 -1.48 23.01 -10.95
CA LEU A 291 -1.15 21.65 -10.54
C LEU A 291 -0.09 21.60 -9.44
N LEU A 292 0.65 22.69 -9.22
CA LEU A 292 1.85 22.69 -8.38
C LEU A 292 1.56 22.73 -6.87
N GLY A 293 0.30 22.91 -6.46
CA GLY A 293 -0.14 22.84 -5.06
C GLY A 293 -0.92 21.55 -4.77
N TRP A 294 -0.84 21.06 -3.54
CA TRP A 294 -1.55 19.84 -3.11
C TRP A 294 -3.07 19.95 -3.30
N ASP A 295 -3.68 20.96 -2.69
CA ASP A 295 -5.12 21.20 -2.82
C ASP A 295 -5.49 21.72 -4.22
N ASP A 296 -4.58 22.41 -4.90
CA ASP A 296 -4.84 22.97 -6.23
C ASP A 296 -5.01 21.86 -7.28
N PHE A 297 -4.22 20.79 -7.15
CA PHE A 297 -4.32 19.59 -8.00
C PHE A 297 -5.64 18.83 -7.84
N TYR A 298 -6.19 18.72 -6.63
CA TYR A 298 -7.41 17.96 -6.38
C TYR A 298 -8.70 18.79 -6.41
N LYS A 299 -8.66 20.03 -5.95
CA LYS A 299 -9.86 20.84 -5.71
C LYS A 299 -10.05 21.98 -6.70
N LYS A 300 -8.97 22.63 -7.15
CA LYS A 300 -9.09 23.86 -7.97
C LYS A 300 -9.08 23.59 -9.46
N THR A 301 -8.18 22.73 -9.92
CA THR A 301 -8.01 22.49 -11.36
C THR A 301 -9.13 21.63 -11.95
N GLY A 302 -9.84 20.88 -11.09
CA GLY A 302 -11.02 20.10 -11.47
C GLY A 302 -10.78 18.59 -11.40
N PRO A 303 -11.55 17.80 -12.15
CA PRO A 303 -11.57 16.35 -11.99
C PRO A 303 -10.27 15.71 -12.52
N PRO A 304 -9.95 14.48 -12.09
CA PRO A 304 -8.72 13.79 -12.46
C PRO A 304 -8.45 13.70 -13.98
N GLU A 305 -9.48 13.77 -14.81
CA GLU A 305 -9.45 13.80 -16.27
C GLU A 305 -8.72 15.02 -16.84
N LEU A 306 -8.66 16.12 -16.09
CA LEU A 306 -7.95 17.34 -16.48
C LEU A 306 -6.54 17.36 -15.87
N THR A 307 -6.43 17.08 -14.58
CA THR A 307 -5.19 17.27 -13.82
C THR A 307 -4.13 16.23 -14.15
N TYR A 308 -4.52 14.98 -14.42
CA TYR A 308 -3.58 13.90 -14.63
C TYR A 308 -2.89 13.97 -16.01
N PRO A 309 -3.59 14.20 -17.14
CA PRO A 309 -2.92 14.41 -18.42
C PRO A 309 -1.94 15.59 -18.36
N ALA A 310 -2.37 16.72 -17.78
CA ALA A 310 -1.55 17.91 -17.66
C ALA A 310 -0.33 17.70 -16.73
N GLY A 311 -0.51 16.97 -15.61
CA GLY A 311 0.60 16.51 -14.77
C GLY A 311 1.53 15.55 -15.52
N GLY A 312 0.97 14.67 -16.35
CA GLY A 312 1.71 13.73 -17.18
C GLY A 312 2.64 14.41 -18.18
N ILE A 313 2.15 15.39 -18.95
CA ILE A 313 2.98 16.11 -19.92
C ILE A 313 4.05 16.96 -19.23
N PHE A 314 3.74 17.53 -18.06
CA PHE A 314 4.72 18.25 -17.25
C PHE A 314 5.86 17.33 -16.76
N ASN A 315 5.53 16.15 -16.23
CA ASN A 315 6.54 15.20 -15.77
C ASN A 315 7.34 14.63 -16.93
N ARG A 316 6.70 14.38 -18.09
CA ARG A 316 7.39 13.97 -19.31
C ARG A 316 8.36 15.06 -19.77
N PHE A 317 7.97 16.33 -19.73
CA PHE A 317 8.86 17.44 -20.06
C PHE A 317 10.10 17.44 -19.16
N ILE A 318 9.95 17.32 -17.84
CA ILE A 318 11.09 17.29 -16.91
C ILE A 318 11.99 16.07 -17.20
N LEU A 319 11.39 14.89 -17.29
CA LEU A 319 12.10 13.64 -17.46
C LEU A 319 12.96 13.61 -18.74
N TYR A 320 12.42 14.08 -19.86
CA TYR A 320 13.11 14.01 -21.15
C TYR A 320 14.03 15.21 -21.43
N ASN A 321 13.78 16.39 -20.86
CA ASN A 321 14.62 17.57 -21.10
C ASN A 321 15.73 17.74 -20.05
N TYR A 322 15.52 17.30 -18.82
CA TYR A 322 16.50 17.44 -17.73
C TYR A 322 17.11 16.10 -17.31
N GLY A 323 16.54 14.98 -17.78
CA GLY A 323 17.04 13.64 -17.54
C GLY A 323 16.59 13.04 -16.21
N ILE A 324 16.66 11.71 -16.14
CA ILE A 324 16.15 10.93 -15.00
C ILE A 324 16.79 11.26 -13.65
N HIS A 325 18.07 11.65 -13.62
CA HIS A 325 18.75 11.99 -12.37
C HIS A 325 18.12 13.23 -11.72
N ILE A 326 17.89 14.29 -12.50
CA ILE A 326 17.22 15.49 -12.05
C ILE A 326 15.77 15.18 -11.67
N TYR A 327 15.08 14.37 -12.48
CA TYR A 327 13.71 13.95 -12.19
C TYR A 327 13.58 13.25 -10.83
N LYS A 328 14.43 12.26 -10.52
CA LYS A 328 14.43 11.56 -9.22
C LYS A 328 14.68 12.51 -8.05
N LYS A 329 15.61 13.47 -8.21
CA LYS A 329 15.88 14.50 -7.19
C LYS A 329 14.64 15.36 -6.94
N LEU A 330 13.97 15.81 -8.00
CA LEU A 330 12.73 16.59 -7.87
C LEU A 330 11.61 15.76 -7.23
N TYR A 331 11.45 14.51 -7.62
CA TYR A 331 10.45 13.61 -7.04
C TYR A 331 10.63 13.50 -5.52
N LEU A 332 11.88 13.29 -5.04
CA LEU A 332 12.19 13.25 -3.61
C LEU A 332 12.03 14.60 -2.91
N GLU A 333 12.45 15.70 -3.54
CA GLU A 333 12.31 17.07 -2.98
C GLU A 333 10.84 17.41 -2.72
N PHE A 334 9.97 17.02 -3.65
CA PHE A 334 8.52 17.18 -3.55
C PHE A 334 7.82 15.97 -2.90
N SER A 335 8.56 15.20 -2.12
CA SER A 335 8.02 14.19 -1.22
C SER A 335 8.18 14.61 0.25
N GLY A 336 7.31 14.12 1.13
CA GLY A 336 7.33 14.46 2.55
C GLY A 336 6.18 13.89 3.36
N SER A 337 5.96 14.50 4.53
CA SER A 337 4.69 14.34 5.24
C SER A 337 3.59 15.12 4.53
N GLU A 338 2.34 14.68 4.70
CA GLU A 338 1.19 15.35 4.12
C GLU A 338 1.14 16.84 4.53
N GLN A 339 1.43 17.16 5.79
CA GLN A 339 1.45 18.55 6.27
C GLN A 339 2.53 19.38 5.58
N LYS A 340 3.74 18.84 5.40
CA LYS A 340 4.83 19.53 4.68
C LYS A 340 4.40 19.86 3.25
N LEU A 341 3.77 18.91 2.56
CA LEU A 341 3.36 19.08 1.16
C LEU A 341 2.17 20.03 1.00
N LYS A 342 1.20 20.02 1.92
CA LYS A 342 0.09 21.00 1.95
C LYS A 342 0.56 22.45 2.16
N LEU A 343 1.75 22.66 2.73
CA LEU A 343 2.36 23.98 2.91
C LEU A 343 3.17 24.45 1.70
N LEU A 344 3.33 23.63 0.65
CA LEU A 344 4.02 24.05 -0.57
C LEU A 344 3.12 24.97 -1.40
N THR A 345 3.63 26.17 -1.68
CA THR A 345 2.96 27.15 -2.54
C THR A 345 3.51 27.08 -3.96
N VAL A 346 2.68 27.41 -4.96
CA VAL A 346 3.07 27.46 -6.37
C VAL A 346 4.37 28.27 -6.60
N PRO A 347 4.58 29.48 -6.03
CA PRO A 347 5.84 30.20 -6.19
C PRO A 347 7.06 29.46 -5.63
N LYS A 348 6.89 28.76 -4.50
CA LYS A 348 7.98 27.98 -3.89
C LYS A 348 8.35 26.81 -4.77
N VAL A 349 7.37 26.05 -5.26
CA VAL A 349 7.59 24.90 -6.15
C VAL A 349 8.28 25.36 -7.44
N LYS A 350 7.79 26.43 -8.08
CA LYS A 350 8.43 27.00 -9.27
C LYS A 350 9.90 27.32 -9.04
N ARG A 351 10.21 28.04 -7.95
CA ARG A 351 11.59 28.42 -7.63
C ARG A 351 12.49 27.19 -7.45
N GLN A 352 12.03 26.20 -6.69
CA GLN A 352 12.78 24.96 -6.44
C GLN A 352 13.05 24.17 -7.72
N ILE A 353 12.09 24.12 -8.65
CA ILE A 353 12.29 23.45 -9.95
C ILE A 353 13.34 24.19 -10.79
N THR A 354 13.36 25.53 -10.77
CA THR A 354 14.32 26.32 -11.56
C THR A 354 15.74 26.38 -10.98
N GLU A 355 15.91 26.05 -9.70
CA GLU A 355 17.20 26.08 -9.00
C GLU A 355 17.98 24.75 -9.08
N ILE A 356 17.32 23.67 -9.54
CA ILE A 356 17.89 22.33 -9.68
C ILE A 356 18.40 22.12 -11.11
#